data_AF-A0A9Y2NG39-F1
#
_entry.id   AF-A0A9Y2NG39-F1
#
_cell.length_a   1.000
_cell.length_b   1.000
_cell.length_c   1.000
_cell.angle_alpha   90.00
_cell.angle_beta   90.00
_cell.angle_gamma   90.00
#
_symmetry.space_group_name_H-M   'P 1'
#
loop_
_entity.id
_entity.type
_entity.pdbx_description
1 polymer ?
#
loop_
_entity_poly.entity_id
_entity_poly.type
_entity_poly.pdbx_seq_one_letter_code
_entity_poly.pdbx_strand_id
1 'polypeptide(L)'
;MNSLRRACVVLTAAAGLGLALVPAASADPVQTVDYTSEDGAWPLQGSAHYAAPGDEIAVWEYDGRLKIDVQSGLKDLRVELSAPAGEALHTGTYTGARYRGQSDPALTTPGIFVVSGNFGCGDPYADFTIDRLDATGVDVTFVQHCGSPDGPATRGEVHYNG
;
A
#
# COMPACT_ATOMS: atom_id res chain seq x y z
N MET A 1 -20.52 -89.59 -8.28
CA MET A 1 -19.10 -89.22 -8.49
C MET A 1 -19.11 -87.84 -9.13
N ASN A 2 -18.63 -86.72 -8.59
CA ASN A 2 -17.96 -86.38 -7.34
C ASN A 2 -18.50 -85.01 -6.90
N SER A 3 -18.59 -84.82 -5.59
CA SER A 3 -18.90 -83.56 -4.90
C SER A 3 -17.60 -82.93 -4.39
N LEU A 4 -17.67 -81.66 -3.98
CA LEU A 4 -16.69 -80.83 -3.23
C LEU A 4 -15.78 -79.98 -4.13
N ARG A 5 -15.50 -78.69 -3.89
CA ARG A 5 -15.78 -77.77 -2.77
C ARG A 5 -15.41 -76.32 -3.20
N ARG A 6 -16.20 -75.36 -2.70
CA ARG A 6 -15.90 -73.96 -2.31
C ARG A 6 -14.51 -73.37 -2.61
N ALA A 7 -14.49 -72.15 -3.17
CA ALA A 7 -13.77 -71.01 -2.57
C ALA A 7 -14.46 -69.69 -2.96
N CYS A 8 -14.95 -68.98 -1.96
CA CYS A 8 -15.53 -67.64 -2.04
C CYS A 8 -14.36 -66.65 -1.85
N VAL A 9 -14.10 -65.79 -2.82
CA VAL A 9 -13.18 -64.65 -2.65
C VAL A 9 -14.01 -63.39 -2.75
N VAL A 10 -14.35 -62.85 -1.58
CA VAL A 10 -14.87 -61.49 -1.44
C VAL A 10 -13.65 -60.59 -1.32
N LEU A 11 -13.36 -59.79 -2.34
CA LEU A 11 -12.41 -58.68 -2.26
C LEU A 11 -13.22 -57.39 -2.18
N THR A 12 -13.19 -56.82 -0.98
CA THR A 12 -13.79 -55.56 -0.56
C THR A 12 -13.25 -54.38 -1.38
N ALA A 13 -14.14 -53.62 -2.00
CA ALA A 13 -13.81 -52.32 -2.59
C ALA A 13 -13.64 -51.29 -1.45
N ALA A 14 -12.41 -50.90 -1.16
CA ALA A 14 -12.12 -49.78 -0.26
C ALA A 14 -12.33 -48.46 -1.03
N ALA A 15 -13.46 -47.79 -0.81
CA ALA A 15 -13.70 -46.44 -1.27
C ALA A 15 -12.83 -45.47 -0.45
N GLY A 16 -11.66 -45.10 -0.99
CA GLY A 16 -10.83 -44.04 -0.43
C GLY A 16 -11.49 -42.68 -0.65
N LEU A 17 -12.03 -42.09 0.41
CA LEU A 17 -12.38 -40.68 0.46
C LEU A 17 -11.10 -39.85 0.43
N GLY A 18 -10.65 -39.48 -0.76
CA GLY A 18 -9.61 -38.49 -0.95
C GLY A 18 -10.14 -37.11 -0.55
N LEU A 19 -9.66 -36.57 0.58
CA LEU A 19 -9.81 -35.16 0.90
C LEU A 19 -9.05 -34.35 -0.16
N ALA A 20 -9.77 -33.75 -1.10
CA ALA A 20 -9.20 -32.77 -2.00
C ALA A 20 -8.86 -31.52 -1.18
N LEU A 21 -7.57 -31.28 -0.95
CA LEU A 21 -7.07 -29.99 -0.47
C LEU A 21 -7.30 -28.98 -1.60
N VAL A 22 -8.38 -28.21 -1.52
CA VAL A 22 -8.56 -27.06 -2.40
C VAL A 22 -7.50 -26.03 -1.98
N PRO A 23 -6.56 -25.63 -2.84
CA PRO A 23 -5.70 -24.51 -2.52
C PRO A 23 -6.60 -23.28 -2.35
N ALA A 24 -6.47 -22.58 -1.22
CA ALA A 24 -7.12 -21.30 -1.04
C ALA A 24 -6.64 -20.37 -2.17
N ALA A 25 -7.57 -19.85 -2.98
CA ALA A 25 -7.25 -18.75 -3.87
C ALA A 25 -6.69 -17.63 -2.97
N SER A 26 -5.46 -17.18 -3.26
CA SER A 26 -4.99 -15.94 -2.65
C SER A 26 -5.99 -14.87 -3.06
N ALA A 27 -6.66 -14.24 -2.09
CA ALA A 27 -7.39 -13.03 -2.38
C ALA A 27 -6.44 -12.05 -3.07
N ASP A 28 -6.87 -11.41 -4.16
CA ASP A 28 -6.09 -10.35 -4.78
C ASP A 28 -5.73 -9.33 -3.70
N PRO A 29 -4.48 -8.82 -3.67
CA PRO A 29 -4.07 -7.87 -2.64
C PRO A 29 -5.00 -6.67 -2.68
N VAL A 30 -5.73 -6.48 -1.58
CA VAL A 30 -6.77 -5.48 -1.46
C VAL A 30 -6.17 -4.09 -1.17
N GLN A 31 -4.88 -4.07 -0.81
CA GLN A 31 -4.15 -2.87 -0.41
C GLN A 31 -2.73 -2.95 -0.97
N THR A 32 -2.31 -1.93 -1.72
CA THR A 32 -0.96 -1.81 -2.26
C THR A 32 -0.41 -0.39 -2.07
N VAL A 33 0.91 -0.32 -1.90
CA VAL A 33 1.66 0.93 -1.97
C VAL A 33 2.86 0.68 -2.88
N ASP A 34 2.98 1.51 -3.91
CA ASP A 34 4.00 1.38 -4.94
C ASP A 34 4.76 2.69 -5.06
N TYR A 35 6.06 2.61 -5.34
CA TYR A 35 6.80 3.77 -5.82
C TYR A 35 7.90 3.40 -6.81
N THR A 36 8.23 4.35 -7.66
CA THR A 36 9.43 4.34 -8.51
C THR A 36 10.11 5.70 -8.43
N SER A 37 11.42 5.67 -8.25
CA SER A 37 12.28 6.83 -8.11
C SER A 37 13.32 6.88 -9.22
N GLU A 38 13.51 8.07 -9.77
CA GLU A 38 14.67 8.40 -10.59
C GLU A 38 15.95 8.34 -9.76
N ASP A 39 17.10 8.17 -10.43
CA ASP A 39 18.39 8.16 -9.74
C ASP A 39 18.65 9.51 -9.04
N GLY A 40 19.06 9.45 -7.78
CA GLY A 40 19.21 10.63 -6.92
C GLY A 40 17.92 11.20 -6.33
N ALA A 41 16.75 10.61 -6.59
CA ALA A 41 15.54 11.00 -5.87
C ALA A 41 15.66 10.58 -4.40
N TRP A 42 15.44 11.53 -3.49
CA TRP A 42 15.56 11.32 -2.05
C TRP A 42 14.22 11.71 -1.38
N PRO A 43 13.74 10.98 -0.36
CA PRO A 43 14.40 9.90 0.38
C PRO A 43 14.26 8.51 -0.24
N LEU A 44 13.34 8.33 -1.20
CA LEU A 44 13.02 7.02 -1.76
C LEU A 44 13.95 6.70 -2.93
N GLN A 45 14.65 5.57 -2.88
CA GLN A 45 15.54 5.11 -3.95
C GLN A 45 15.00 3.86 -4.64
N GLY A 46 15.25 3.75 -5.95
CA GLY A 46 14.83 2.61 -6.76
C GLY A 46 13.32 2.50 -6.84
N SER A 47 12.79 1.28 -6.67
CA SER A 47 11.36 1.02 -6.66
C SER A 47 10.99 0.05 -5.55
N ALA A 48 9.76 0.12 -5.07
CA ALA A 48 9.19 -0.85 -4.15
C ALA A 48 7.73 -1.12 -4.50
N HIS A 49 7.29 -2.33 -4.14
CA HIS A 49 5.90 -2.76 -4.15
C HIS A 49 5.62 -3.37 -2.78
N TYR A 50 4.61 -2.84 -2.09
CA TYR A 50 4.14 -3.34 -0.81
C TYR A 50 2.70 -3.80 -0.97
N ALA A 51 2.35 -4.95 -0.38
CA ALA A 51 1.02 -5.52 -0.52
C ALA A 51 0.57 -6.26 0.73
N ALA A 52 -0.64 -5.96 1.20
CA ALA A 52 -1.29 -6.72 2.25
C ALA A 52 -1.77 -8.10 1.72
N PRO A 53 -1.79 -9.16 2.56
CA PRO A 53 -1.42 -9.17 3.98
C PRO A 53 0.07 -9.44 4.24
N GLY A 54 0.92 -9.42 3.21
CA GLY A 54 2.37 -9.67 3.35
C GLY A 54 3.09 -8.52 4.06
N ASP A 55 2.69 -7.29 3.74
CA ASP A 55 3.10 -6.06 4.39
C ASP A 55 1.95 -5.48 5.21
N GLU A 56 2.27 -4.81 6.31
CA GLU A 56 1.28 -4.06 7.08
C GLU A 56 1.11 -2.68 6.46
N ILE A 57 -0.10 -2.39 5.98
CA ILE A 57 -0.47 -1.09 5.42
C ILE A 57 -1.59 -0.51 6.30
N ALA A 58 -1.35 0.66 6.87
CA ALA A 58 -2.31 1.36 7.72
C ALA A 58 -2.60 2.75 7.16
N VAL A 59 -3.88 3.05 6.98
CA VAL A 59 -4.36 4.37 6.57
C VAL A 59 -5.19 4.97 7.69
N TRP A 60 -4.83 6.18 8.11
CA TRP A 60 -5.47 6.86 9.25
C TRP A 60 -5.32 8.37 9.15
N GLU A 61 -6.14 9.09 9.91
CA GLU A 61 -6.07 10.55 10.00
C GLU A 61 -5.54 11.01 11.34
N TYR A 62 -4.73 12.08 11.32
CA TYR A 62 -4.27 12.76 12.53
C TYR A 62 -4.00 14.24 12.28
N ASP A 63 -4.66 15.09 13.06
CA ASP A 63 -4.49 16.55 12.99
C ASP A 63 -4.66 17.09 11.55
N GLY A 64 -5.74 16.64 10.89
CA GLY A 64 -6.09 17.03 9.51
C GLY A 64 -5.11 16.52 8.44
N ARG A 65 -4.30 15.50 8.74
CA ARG A 65 -3.40 14.84 7.79
C ARG A 65 -3.87 13.42 7.55
N LEU A 66 -3.93 13.03 6.27
CA LEU A 66 -4.03 11.63 5.88
C LEU A 66 -2.65 11.01 5.99
N LYS A 67 -2.54 9.88 6.70
CA LYS A 67 -1.30 9.14 6.91
C LYS A 67 -1.44 7.75 6.32
N ILE A 68 -0.49 7.39 5.48
CA ILE A 68 -0.34 6.06 4.89
C ILE A 68 0.99 5.51 5.39
N ASP A 69 0.90 4.53 6.28
CA ASP A 69 2.05 3.86 6.89
C ASP A 69 2.19 2.46 6.32
N VAL A 70 3.43 2.10 5.98
CA VAL A 70 3.79 0.78 5.51
C VAL A 70 4.91 0.24 6.39
N GLN A 71 4.72 -0.97 6.89
CA GLN A 71 5.76 -1.75 7.56
C GLN A 71 6.00 -3.06 6.79
N SER A 72 7.24 -3.25 6.33
CA SER A 72 7.69 -4.41 5.56
C SER A 72 9.00 -4.95 6.14
N GLY A 73 8.88 -5.87 7.10
CA GLY A 73 10.04 -6.38 7.85
C GLY A 73 10.76 -5.26 8.61
N LEU A 74 12.01 -4.95 8.22
CA LEU A 74 12.81 -3.86 8.78
C LEU A 74 12.68 -2.53 8.03
N LYS A 75 11.88 -2.50 6.96
CA LYS A 75 11.65 -1.30 6.14
C LYS A 75 10.34 -0.64 6.53
N ASP A 76 10.37 0.68 6.56
CA ASP A 76 9.20 1.53 6.78
C ASP A 76 9.07 2.54 5.63
N LEU A 77 7.82 2.91 5.36
CA LEU A 77 7.46 4.05 4.52
C LEU A 77 6.28 4.76 5.18
N ARG A 78 6.32 6.07 5.20
CA ARG A 78 5.20 6.93 5.56
C ARG A 78 4.99 7.97 4.49
N VAL A 79 3.74 8.16 4.08
CA VAL A 79 3.28 9.30 3.28
C VAL A 79 2.26 10.07 4.10
N GLU A 80 2.53 11.33 4.37
CA GLU A 80 1.59 12.25 5.00
C GLU A 80 1.12 13.29 3.97
N LEU A 81 -0.20 13.49 3.88
CA LEU A 81 -0.83 14.46 2.99
C LEU A 81 -1.74 15.37 3.80
N SER A 82 -1.83 16.64 3.41
CA SER A 82 -2.79 17.57 4.02
C SER A 82 -3.31 18.59 3.02
N ALA A 83 -4.55 19.01 3.26
CA ALA A 83 -5.18 20.10 2.53
C ALA A 83 -4.54 21.46 2.91
N PRO A 84 -4.76 22.49 2.08
CA PRO A 84 -4.49 23.88 2.47
C PRO A 84 -5.18 24.29 3.78
N ALA A 85 -4.64 25.33 4.41
CA ALA A 85 -5.15 25.88 5.65
C ALA A 85 -6.62 26.33 5.51
N GLY A 86 -7.47 25.84 6.42
CA GLY A 86 -8.91 26.13 6.41
C GLY A 86 -9.72 25.14 5.58
N GLU A 87 -9.08 24.17 4.94
CA GLU A 87 -9.73 23.13 4.13
C GLU A 87 -9.55 21.74 4.77
N ALA A 88 -10.37 20.79 4.34
CA ALA A 88 -10.22 19.37 4.63
C ALA A 88 -9.80 18.65 3.34
N LEU A 89 -9.09 17.53 3.46
CA LEU A 89 -8.81 16.70 2.28
C LEU A 89 -10.11 16.17 1.69
N HIS A 90 -10.17 16.17 0.37
CA HIS A 90 -11.25 15.60 -0.43
C HIS A 90 -10.67 15.07 -1.73
N THR A 91 -11.48 14.39 -2.54
CA THR A 91 -11.05 13.94 -3.85
C THR A 91 -10.70 15.12 -4.76
N GLY A 92 -9.66 14.97 -5.58
CA GLY A 92 -9.14 16.02 -6.45
C GLY A 92 -7.62 16.06 -6.51
N THR A 93 -7.11 16.98 -7.32
CA THR A 93 -5.68 17.20 -7.51
C THR A 93 -5.21 18.40 -6.69
N TYR A 94 -4.15 18.19 -5.93
CA TYR A 94 -3.46 19.17 -5.11
C TYR A 94 -2.10 19.47 -5.74
N THR A 95 -1.92 20.70 -6.19
CA THR A 95 -0.69 21.13 -6.86
C THR A 95 0.18 22.02 -5.98
N GLY A 96 1.49 21.97 -6.20
CA GLY A 96 2.45 22.78 -5.47
C GLY A 96 2.48 22.46 -3.97
N ALA A 97 2.30 21.19 -3.62
CA ALA A 97 2.43 20.71 -2.25
C ALA A 97 3.86 20.90 -1.74
N ARG A 98 3.97 21.31 -0.48
CA ARG A 98 5.23 21.67 0.19
C ARG A 98 5.40 20.90 1.48
N TYR A 99 6.61 20.97 2.03
CA TYR A 99 6.92 20.36 3.32
C TYR A 99 5.91 20.83 4.38
N ARG A 100 5.32 19.88 5.08
CA ARG A 100 4.59 20.16 6.33
C ARG A 100 4.85 19.04 7.31
N GLY A 101 5.73 19.30 8.27
CA GLY A 101 5.99 18.39 9.38
C GLY A 101 4.78 18.27 10.33
N GLN A 102 4.85 17.28 11.20
CA GLN A 102 3.78 16.99 12.17
C GLN A 102 3.49 18.16 13.12
N SER A 103 4.51 18.93 13.48
CA SER A 103 4.41 20.07 14.40
C SER A 103 4.21 21.41 13.69
N ASP A 104 4.22 21.42 12.35
CA ASP A 104 4.10 22.65 11.58
C ASP A 104 2.63 23.11 11.49
N PRO A 105 2.39 24.44 11.51
CA PRO A 105 1.06 24.97 11.23
C PRO A 105 0.60 24.57 9.82
N ALA A 106 -0.72 24.63 9.59
CA ALA A 106 -1.25 24.47 8.24
C ALA A 106 -0.75 25.61 7.33
N LEU A 107 -0.45 25.27 6.07
CA LEU A 107 0.04 26.21 5.06
C LEU A 107 -1.07 26.57 4.07
N THR A 108 -0.94 27.66 3.34
CA THR A 108 -1.88 28.00 2.25
C THR A 108 -1.73 27.09 1.03
N THR A 109 -0.64 26.33 0.95
CA THR A 109 -0.43 25.27 -0.04
C THR A 109 -0.79 23.91 0.58
N PRO A 110 -1.10 22.89 -0.23
CA PRO A 110 -1.19 21.53 0.28
C PRO A 110 0.15 21.09 0.91
N GLY A 111 0.07 20.14 1.83
CA GLY A 111 1.23 19.60 2.53
C GLY A 111 1.55 18.18 2.11
N ILE A 112 2.83 17.87 1.94
CA ILE A 112 3.34 16.50 1.76
C ILE A 112 4.54 16.26 2.69
N PHE A 113 4.63 15.04 3.22
CA PHE A 113 5.83 14.55 3.88
C PHE A 113 6.00 13.05 3.65
N VAL A 114 7.02 12.68 2.87
CA VAL A 114 7.38 11.28 2.62
C VAL A 114 8.63 10.92 3.43
N VAL A 115 8.55 9.82 4.19
CA VAL A 115 9.62 9.33 5.06
C VAL A 115 9.86 7.84 4.81
N SER A 116 11.12 7.43 4.75
CA SER A 116 11.51 6.02 4.77
C SER A 116 12.86 5.87 5.48
N GLY A 117 13.02 4.85 6.32
CA GLY A 117 14.26 4.57 7.05
C GLY A 117 14.69 5.71 7.98
N ASN A 118 13.75 6.47 8.55
CA ASN A 118 13.97 7.72 9.31
C ASN A 118 14.47 8.92 8.48
N PHE A 119 14.43 8.83 7.16
CA PHE A 119 14.85 9.91 6.25
C PHE A 119 13.64 10.48 5.52
N GLY A 120 13.52 11.80 5.46
CA GLY A 120 12.42 12.47 4.77
C GLY A 120 12.84 13.78 4.11
N CYS A 121 12.25 14.09 2.96
CA CYS A 121 12.56 15.32 2.22
C CYS A 121 12.14 16.57 3.01
N GLY A 122 13.10 17.41 3.40
CA GLY A 122 12.84 18.67 4.10
C GLY A 122 12.43 19.84 3.19
N ASP A 123 12.57 19.67 1.86
CA ASP A 123 12.17 20.65 0.86
C ASP A 123 11.52 19.97 -0.38
N PRO A 124 10.34 19.36 -0.24
CA PRO A 124 9.66 18.65 -1.31
C PRO A 124 8.84 19.61 -2.18
N TYR A 125 8.94 19.45 -3.49
CA TYR A 125 8.06 20.03 -4.49
C TYR A 125 7.22 18.89 -5.04
N ALA A 126 5.92 18.91 -4.80
CA ALA A 126 5.09 17.77 -5.16
C ALA A 126 3.70 18.17 -5.65
N ASP A 127 3.11 17.26 -6.42
CA ASP A 127 1.69 17.23 -6.72
C ASP A 127 1.15 15.88 -6.28
N PHE A 128 -0.10 15.84 -5.81
CA PHE A 128 -0.80 14.59 -5.55
C PHE A 128 -2.26 14.65 -5.98
N THR A 129 -2.80 13.51 -6.37
CA THR A 129 -4.22 13.35 -6.71
C THR A 129 -4.82 12.32 -5.78
N ILE A 130 -5.97 12.67 -5.20
CA ILE A 130 -6.81 11.76 -4.43
C ILE A 130 -8.01 11.39 -5.30
N ASP A 131 -8.01 10.19 -5.85
CA ASP A 131 -9.12 9.70 -6.69
C ASP A 131 -10.27 9.15 -5.86
N ARG A 132 -9.96 8.64 -4.67
CA ARG A 132 -10.94 8.20 -3.67
C ARG A 132 -10.47 8.55 -2.26
N LEU A 133 -11.40 9.02 -1.44
CA LEU A 133 -11.22 9.23 0.00
C LEU A 133 -12.59 9.13 0.67
N ASP A 134 -12.86 7.98 1.28
CA ASP A 134 -14.10 7.72 2.01
C ASP A 134 -13.89 6.65 3.09
N ALA A 135 -15.00 6.21 3.71
CA ALA A 135 -14.96 5.23 4.80
C ALA A 135 -14.47 3.83 4.38
N THR A 136 -14.42 3.54 3.08
CA THR A 136 -14.06 2.23 2.52
C THR A 136 -12.68 2.21 1.88
N GLY A 137 -12.03 3.36 1.72
CA GLY A 137 -10.72 3.37 1.10
C GLY A 137 -10.17 4.72 0.70
N VAL A 138 -8.95 4.62 0.18
CA VAL A 138 -8.12 5.72 -0.29
C VAL A 138 -7.41 5.28 -1.56
N ASP A 139 -7.48 6.10 -2.60
CA ASP A 139 -6.66 5.96 -3.81
C ASP A 139 -5.92 7.26 -4.05
N VAL A 140 -4.60 7.20 -4.06
CA VAL A 140 -3.73 8.38 -4.19
C VAL A 140 -2.59 8.11 -5.14
N THR A 141 -2.29 9.09 -5.97
CA THR A 141 -1.02 9.17 -6.69
C THR A 141 -0.28 10.43 -6.28
N PHE A 142 1.06 10.38 -6.27
CA PHE A 142 1.88 11.58 -6.05
C PHE A 142 3.14 11.56 -6.91
N VAL A 143 3.63 12.76 -7.19
CA VAL A 143 4.96 13.00 -7.75
C VAL A 143 5.66 13.97 -6.82
N GLN A 144 6.85 13.60 -6.34
CA GLN A 144 7.67 14.45 -5.48
C GLN A 144 9.07 14.61 -6.06
N HIS A 145 9.56 15.84 -6.02
CA HIS A 145 10.95 16.21 -6.25
C HIS A 145 11.53 16.78 -4.96
N CYS A 146 12.77 16.43 -4.60
CA CYS A 146 13.40 16.92 -3.38
C CYS A 146 14.47 17.99 -3.68
N GLY A 147 14.40 19.11 -2.97
CA GLY A 147 15.38 20.21 -3.01
C GLY A 147 15.26 21.15 -4.23
N SER A 148 14.54 20.76 -5.27
CA SER A 148 14.26 21.58 -6.45
C SER A 148 12.98 21.10 -7.14
N PRO A 149 12.17 21.99 -7.76
CA PRO A 149 11.01 21.59 -8.53
C PRO A 149 11.35 20.73 -9.76
N ASP A 150 12.57 20.87 -10.30
CA ASP A 150 13.04 20.10 -11.46
C ASP A 150 14.04 18.99 -11.05
N GLY A 151 14.09 18.63 -9.77
CA GLY A 151 14.97 17.57 -9.26
C GLY A 151 14.56 16.17 -9.73
N PRO A 152 15.30 15.11 -9.38
CA PRO A 152 14.87 13.74 -9.65
C PRO A 152 13.52 13.44 -8.99
N ALA A 153 12.64 12.79 -9.74
CA ALA A 153 11.27 12.52 -9.32
C ALA A 153 11.13 11.15 -8.62
N THR A 154 10.31 11.13 -7.57
CA THR A 154 9.66 9.91 -7.07
C THR A 154 8.19 9.96 -7.44
N ARG A 155 7.68 8.87 -8.02
CA ARG A 155 6.26 8.67 -8.32
C ARG A 155 5.74 7.56 -7.42
N GLY A 156 4.67 7.83 -6.70
CA GLY A 156 4.05 6.85 -5.81
C GLY A 156 2.56 6.71 -6.05
N GLU A 157 2.05 5.53 -5.72
CA GLU A 157 0.66 5.14 -5.84
C GLU A 157 0.23 4.35 -4.60
N VAL A 158 -0.97 4.63 -4.11
CA VAL A 158 -1.56 3.98 -2.95
C VAL A 158 -2.96 3.55 -3.35
N HIS A 159 -3.22 2.26 -3.21
CA HIS A 159 -4.56 1.69 -3.29
C HIS A 159 -4.85 1.05 -1.95
N TYR A 160 -5.84 1.57 -1.24
CA TYR A 160 -6.24 1.01 0.05
C TYR A 160 -7.74 0.79 0.05
N ASN A 161 -8.17 -0.45 0.28
CA ASN A 161 -9.56 -0.76 0.61
C ASN A 161 -9.61 -1.40 2.01
N GLY A 162 -10.53 -0.91 2.85
CA GLY A 162 -10.71 -1.33 4.25
C GLY A 162 -12.17 -1.57 4.59
#